data_AF-A0A4R4MSB1-F1
#
_entry.id   AF-A0A4R4MSB1-F1
#
_cell.length_a   1.000
_cell.length_b   1.000
_cell.length_c   1.000
_cell.angle_alpha   90.00
_cell.angle_beta   90.00
_cell.angle_gamma   90.00
#
_symmetry.space_group_name_H-M   'P 1'
#
loop_
_entity.id
_entity.type
_entity.pdbx_description
1 polymer ?
#
loop_
_entity_poly.entity_id
_entity_poly.type
_entity_poly.pdbx_seq_one_letter_code
_entity_poly.pdbx_strand_id
1 'polypeptide(L)'
;MAAPAEAASPVQIYRVYFDSPGKDTRSNKSLNGEWVQLYNRTTKTRQLKGVKLRDKTGYTYTFGWFQLKGRKSVYVHTGRGSNNATHRYWGRKAYVWNNTGDTAYLLYPNGKRADSCSWTSKGSSKYC
;
A
#
# COMPACT_ATOMS: atom_id res chain seq x y z
N MET A 1 -18.53 15.80 -3.97
CA MET A 1 -17.53 16.73 -3.42
C MET A 1 -16.15 16.19 -3.76
N ALA A 2 -15.46 16.78 -4.74
CA ALA A 2 -14.13 16.35 -5.17
C ALA A 2 -13.08 16.78 -4.13
N ALA A 3 -12.21 15.87 -3.72
CA ALA A 3 -11.08 16.17 -2.86
C ALA A 3 -10.13 17.18 -3.55
N PRO A 4 -9.47 18.07 -2.79
CA PRO A 4 -8.60 19.08 -3.36
C PRO A 4 -7.48 18.39 -4.14
N ALA A 5 -7.14 18.95 -5.30
CA ALA A 5 -5.97 18.55 -6.06
C ALA A 5 -4.71 19.03 -5.34
N GLU A 6 -4.34 18.37 -4.23
CA GLU A 6 -2.95 18.27 -3.79
C GLU A 6 -2.18 17.80 -5.03
N ALA A 7 -1.18 18.56 -5.50
CA ALA A 7 -0.42 18.27 -6.71
C ALA A 7 -0.11 16.77 -6.77
N ALA A 8 -0.71 16.06 -7.72
CA ALA A 8 -0.81 14.61 -7.68
C ALA A 8 0.56 14.00 -7.40
N SER A 9 0.67 13.35 -6.24
CA SER A 9 1.96 12.80 -5.81
C SER A 9 2.53 11.91 -6.90
N PRO A 10 3.84 11.98 -7.20
CA PRO A 10 4.44 11.19 -8.27
C PRO A 10 4.21 9.69 -8.09
N VAL A 11 4.10 9.23 -6.83
CA VAL A 11 3.70 7.88 -6.48
C VAL A 11 2.38 7.95 -5.71
N GLN A 12 1.41 7.13 -6.13
CA GLN A 12 0.08 7.09 -5.53
C GLN A 12 -0.32 5.67 -5.18
N ILE A 13 -1.29 5.55 -4.28
CA ILE A 13 -1.98 4.28 -4.04
C ILE A 13 -2.92 4.07 -5.22
N TYR A 14 -2.73 2.99 -5.96
CA TYR A 14 -3.52 2.69 -7.16
C TYR A 14 -4.60 1.64 -6.88
N ARG A 15 -4.27 0.67 -6.04
CA ARG A 15 -5.23 -0.37 -5.66
C ARG A 15 -4.90 -0.92 -4.31
N VAL A 16 -5.92 -1.13 -3.49
CA VAL A 16 -5.81 -1.84 -2.23
C VAL A 16 -6.64 -3.10 -2.31
N TYR A 17 -6.04 -4.22 -1.96
CA TYR A 17 -6.67 -5.51 -1.88
C TYR A 17 -6.62 -5.94 -0.42
N PHE A 18 -7.77 -5.93 0.24
CA PHE A 18 -7.89 -6.09 1.69
C PHE A 18 -8.56 -7.42 2.08
N ASP A 19 -9.34 -8.01 1.19
CA ASP A 19 -10.02 -9.27 1.44
C ASP A 19 -9.28 -10.40 0.73
N SER A 20 -8.47 -11.14 1.50
CA SER A 20 -7.65 -12.23 0.97
C SER A 20 -8.52 -13.40 0.49
N PRO A 21 -8.35 -13.93 -0.74
CA PRO A 21 -9.19 -15.02 -1.23
C PRO A 21 -8.97 -16.32 -0.44
N GLY A 22 -10.05 -16.85 0.15
CA GLY A 22 -10.05 -18.11 0.91
C GLY A 22 -10.31 -17.91 2.40
N LYS A 23 -10.18 -18.98 3.19
CA LYS A 23 -10.38 -18.90 4.66
C LYS A 23 -9.27 -18.07 5.31
N ASP A 24 -9.63 -17.14 6.18
CA ASP A 24 -8.72 -16.38 7.04
C ASP A 24 -8.05 -17.29 8.07
N THR A 25 -6.99 -17.96 7.66
CA THR A 25 -6.25 -18.89 8.52
C THR A 25 -5.10 -18.23 9.27
N ARG A 26 -4.88 -16.91 9.12
CA ARG A 26 -3.66 -16.18 9.56
C ARG A 26 -2.36 -16.77 9.01
N SER A 27 -2.46 -17.69 8.04
CA SER A 27 -1.30 -18.24 7.36
C SER A 27 -0.64 -17.15 6.51
N ASN A 28 0.66 -17.28 6.29
CA ASN A 28 1.41 -16.34 5.46
C ASN A 28 0.79 -16.14 4.07
N LYS A 29 0.18 -17.20 3.50
CA LYS A 29 -0.56 -17.15 2.23
C LYS A 29 -1.78 -16.23 2.28
N SER A 30 -2.54 -16.27 3.39
CA SER A 30 -3.69 -15.38 3.60
C SER A 30 -3.23 -13.94 3.86
N LEU A 31 -2.18 -13.73 4.67
CA LEU A 31 -1.63 -12.39 4.90
C LEU A 31 -1.00 -11.76 3.65
N ASN A 32 -0.42 -12.56 2.75
CA ASN A 32 0.10 -12.05 1.47
C ASN A 32 -1.00 -11.81 0.43
N GLY A 33 -2.21 -12.35 0.64
CA GLY A 33 -3.34 -12.01 -0.20
C GLY A 33 -3.86 -10.60 0.05
N GLU A 34 -3.56 -10.00 1.21
CA GLU A 34 -3.71 -8.55 1.37
C GLU A 34 -2.49 -7.79 0.85
N TRP A 35 -2.72 -6.77 0.02
CA TRP A 35 -1.66 -5.94 -0.52
C TRP A 35 -2.12 -4.56 -0.94
N VAL A 36 -1.17 -3.63 -0.97
CA VAL A 36 -1.34 -2.29 -1.54
C VAL A 36 -0.45 -2.13 -2.75
N GLN A 37 -1.03 -1.76 -3.87
CA GLN A 37 -0.33 -1.41 -5.09
C GLN A 37 -0.05 0.09 -5.11
N LEU A 38 1.23 0.44 -5.16
CA LEU A 38 1.68 1.81 -5.41
C LEU A 38 2.11 1.95 -6.86
N TYR A 39 1.67 3.02 -7.54
CA TYR A 39 2.01 3.29 -8.92
C TYR A 39 2.77 4.61 -9.05
N ASN A 40 3.89 4.58 -9.77
CA ASN A 40 4.61 5.80 -10.16
C ASN A 40 4.03 6.34 -11.46
N ARG A 41 3.29 7.45 -11.36
CA ARG A 41 2.65 8.13 -12.51
C ARG A 41 3.64 8.88 -13.39
N THR A 42 4.82 9.18 -12.87
CA THR A 42 5.84 9.91 -13.61
C THR A 42 6.66 8.97 -14.49
N THR A 43 7.33 9.51 -15.50
CA THR A 43 8.30 8.76 -16.32
C THR A 43 9.66 8.59 -15.64
N LYS A 44 9.91 9.33 -14.55
CA LYS A 44 11.17 9.32 -13.81
C LYS A 44 11.13 8.29 -12.70
N THR A 45 12.27 7.64 -12.45
CA THR A 45 12.44 6.76 -11.29
C THR A 45 12.32 7.58 -9.99
N ARG A 46 11.59 7.04 -9.01
CA ARG A 46 11.41 7.66 -7.69
C ARG A 46 12.02 6.78 -6.61
N GLN A 47 12.85 7.38 -5.76
CA GLN A 47 13.39 6.74 -4.56
C GLN A 47 12.30 6.77 -3.48
N LEU A 48 12.03 5.62 -2.89
CA LEU A 48 11.03 5.44 -1.85
C LEU A 48 11.65 5.25 -0.46
N LYS A 49 12.97 5.36 -0.30
CA LYS A 49 13.62 5.30 1.03
C LYS A 49 12.94 6.24 2.03
N GLY A 50 12.45 5.67 3.13
CA GLY A 50 11.79 6.38 4.23
C GLY A 50 10.33 6.73 3.96
N VAL A 51 9.79 6.47 2.77
CA VAL A 51 8.34 6.57 2.50
C VAL A 51 7.62 5.59 3.40
N LYS A 52 6.42 5.96 3.85
CA LYS A 52 5.64 5.18 4.79
C LYS A 52 4.28 4.85 4.21
N LEU A 53 3.88 3.58 4.30
CA LEU A 53 2.52 3.15 4.05
C LEU A 53 1.89 2.83 5.41
N ARG A 54 0.82 3.54 5.77
CA ARG A 54 0.22 3.48 7.09
C ARG A 54 -1.28 3.21 6.99
N ASP A 55 -1.81 2.39 7.88
CA ASP A 55 -3.26 2.20 8.02
C ASP A 55 -3.87 3.18 9.03
N LYS A 56 -5.19 3.20 9.12
CA LYS A 56 -5.91 4.09 10.05
C LYS A 56 -5.60 3.79 11.52
N THR A 57 -5.34 2.54 11.87
CA THR A 57 -5.02 2.08 13.23
C THR A 57 -3.60 2.48 13.67
N GLY A 58 -2.68 2.71 12.72
CA GLY A 58 -1.34 3.23 12.99
C GLY A 58 -0.20 2.28 12.64
N TYR A 59 -0.50 1.08 12.17
CA TYR A 59 0.48 0.19 11.59
C TYR A 59 1.15 0.87 10.40
N THR A 60 2.47 0.95 10.47
CA THR A 60 3.29 1.64 9.47
C THR A 60 4.35 0.73 8.87
N TYR A 61 4.34 0.58 7.55
CA TYR A 61 5.42 0.02 6.76
C TYR A 61 6.33 1.14 6.30
N THR A 62 7.64 1.04 6.57
CA THR A 62 8.62 2.01 6.08
C THR A 62 9.46 1.37 5.00
N PHE A 63 9.51 2.00 3.84
CA PHE A 63 10.34 1.56 2.73
C PHE A 63 11.81 1.76 3.06
N GLY A 64 12.60 0.69 2.89
CA GLY A 64 14.06 0.76 2.85
C GLY A 64 14.56 1.38 1.55
N TRP A 65 15.80 1.09 1.17
CA TRP A 65 16.34 1.55 -0.12
C TRP A 65 15.59 0.86 -1.28
N PHE A 66 14.76 1.61 -2.01
CA PHE A 66 13.95 1.07 -3.09
C PHE A 66 13.62 2.13 -4.15
N GLN A 67 13.87 1.79 -5.40
CA GLN A 67 13.60 2.65 -6.53
C GLN A 67 12.42 2.11 -7.34
N LEU A 68 11.36 2.92 -7.43
CA LEU A 68 10.22 2.62 -8.29
C LEU A 68 10.41 3.32 -9.63
N LYS A 69 10.65 2.53 -10.69
CA LYS A 69 10.79 3.04 -12.06
C LYS A 69 9.54 3.82 -12.49
N GLY A 70 9.72 4.74 -13.43
CA GLY A 70 8.60 5.49 -13.99
C GLY A 70 7.58 4.58 -14.68
N ARG A 71 6.29 4.89 -14.56
CA ARG A 71 5.17 4.11 -15.09
C ARG A 71 5.16 2.63 -14.63
N LYS A 72 5.75 2.33 -13.47
CA LYS A 72 5.76 0.99 -12.87
C LYS A 72 5.08 0.98 -11.50
N SER A 73 4.68 -0.22 -11.08
CA SER A 73 4.03 -0.45 -9.79
C SER A 73 4.87 -1.33 -8.87
N VAL A 74 4.66 -1.16 -7.57
CA VAL A 74 5.13 -2.07 -6.52
C VAL A 74 3.94 -2.52 -5.69
N TYR A 75 3.92 -3.78 -5.30
CA TYR A 75 2.93 -4.39 -4.43
C TYR A 75 3.55 -4.56 -3.04
N VAL A 76 2.91 -4.01 -2.02
CA VAL A 76 3.30 -4.18 -0.61
C VAL A 76 2.33 -5.16 0.02
N HIS A 77 2.81 -6.38 0.26
CA HIS A 77 2.07 -7.45 0.92
C HIS A 77 2.19 -7.33 2.45
N THR A 78 1.10 -7.63 3.17
CA THR A 78 1.07 -7.58 4.64
C THR A 78 1.95 -8.66 5.28
N GLY A 79 1.92 -9.87 4.73
CA GLY A 79 2.66 -11.03 5.25
C GLY A 79 4.17 -10.99 5.02
N ARG A 80 4.81 -12.14 5.22
CA ARG A 80 6.25 -12.37 5.01
C ARG A 80 6.53 -12.84 3.60
N GLY A 81 7.70 -12.46 3.10
CA GLY A 81 8.22 -12.90 1.81
C GLY A 81 9.53 -12.19 1.49
N SER A 82 10.08 -12.51 0.32
CA SER A 82 11.35 -11.93 -0.13
C SER A 82 11.12 -10.71 -0.99
N ASN A 83 11.62 -9.58 -0.53
CA ASN A 83 11.56 -8.29 -1.23
C ASN A 83 12.26 -8.37 -2.60
N ASN A 84 11.58 -7.93 -3.66
CA ASN A 84 12.12 -7.84 -5.02
C ASN A 84 11.67 -6.54 -5.71
N ALA A 85 11.97 -6.37 -7.00
CA ALA A 85 11.72 -5.14 -7.74
C ALA A 85 10.24 -4.71 -7.80
N THR A 86 9.30 -5.66 -7.72
CA THR A 86 7.86 -5.39 -7.82
C THR A 86 7.09 -5.79 -6.56
N HIS A 87 7.64 -6.64 -5.70
CA HIS A 87 6.98 -7.09 -4.48
C HIS A 87 7.81 -6.71 -3.25
N ARG A 88 7.11 -6.15 -2.27
CA ARG A 88 7.62 -5.83 -0.94
C ARG A 88 6.74 -6.52 0.08
N TYR A 89 7.34 -6.94 1.18
CA TYR A 89 6.67 -7.68 2.23
C TYR A 89 6.90 -6.97 3.55
N TRP A 90 5.82 -6.70 4.26
CA TRP A 90 5.87 -6.05 5.56
C TRP A 90 6.36 -7.02 6.65
N GLY A 91 6.21 -8.32 6.45
CA GLY A 91 6.71 -9.34 7.37
C GLY A 91 5.82 -9.56 8.58
N ARG A 92 4.56 -9.13 8.53
CA ARG A 92 3.64 -9.27 9.66
C ARG A 92 3.10 -10.68 9.79
N LYS A 93 2.61 -10.98 10.99
CA LYS A 93 1.86 -12.21 11.34
C LYS A 93 0.37 -11.94 11.59
N ALA A 94 -0.07 -10.71 11.35
CA ALA A 94 -1.44 -10.26 11.58
C ALA A 94 -1.88 -9.31 10.47
N TYR A 95 -3.16 -9.39 10.12
CA TYR A 95 -3.83 -8.54 9.13
C TYR A 95 -3.65 -7.06 9.47
N VAL A 96 -3.66 -6.22 8.43
CA VAL A 96 -3.54 -4.76 8.58
C VAL A 96 -4.78 -4.08 8.04
N TRP A 97 -5.31 -4.58 6.92
CA TRP A 97 -6.34 -3.88 6.19
C TRP A 97 -7.70 -4.41 6.63
N ASN A 98 -8.53 -3.52 7.16
CA ASN A 98 -9.82 -3.93 7.69
C ASN A 98 -10.86 -4.12 6.56
N ASN A 99 -11.44 -5.32 6.48
CA ASN A 99 -12.49 -5.68 5.53
C ASN A 99 -13.78 -4.86 5.73
N THR A 100 -14.02 -4.33 6.94
CA THR A 100 -15.21 -3.52 7.22
C THR A 100 -15.08 -2.07 6.75
N GLY A 101 -13.87 -1.66 6.36
CA GLY A 101 -13.53 -0.31 5.91
C GLY A 101 -12.28 0.18 6.62
N ASP A 102 -11.35 0.73 5.84
CA ASP A 102 -10.07 1.24 6.35
C ASP A 102 -9.57 2.42 5.50
N THR A 103 -8.39 2.94 5.84
CA THR A 103 -7.72 3.99 5.08
C THR A 103 -6.23 3.73 5.01
N ALA A 104 -5.73 3.51 3.80
CA ALA A 104 -4.31 3.50 3.50
C ALA A 104 -3.81 4.92 3.28
N TYR A 105 -2.77 5.31 4.01
CA TYR A 105 -2.07 6.58 3.87
C TYR A 105 -0.66 6.33 3.34
N LEU A 106 -0.31 7.01 2.25
CA LEU A 106 1.06 7.09 1.77
C LEU A 106 1.66 8.40 2.26
N LEU A 107 2.76 8.32 3.01
CA LEU A 107 3.43 9.47 3.60
C LEU A 107 4.87 9.56 3.08
N TYR A 108 5.31 10.78 2.81
CA TYR A 108 6.72 11.07 2.54
C TYR A 108 7.59 10.86 3.78
N PRO A 109 8.92 10.75 3.62
CA PRO A 109 9.84 10.59 4.76
C PRO A 109 9.74 11.74 5.79
N ASN A 110 9.39 12.93 5.32
CA ASN A 110 9.16 14.13 6.16
C ASN A 110 7.80 14.13 6.89
N GLY A 111 7.01 13.06 6.78
CA GLY A 111 5.70 12.93 7.43
C GLY A 111 4.53 13.59 6.69
N LYS A 112 4.78 14.33 5.60
CA LYS A 112 3.69 14.89 4.79
C LYS A 112 2.93 13.77 4.08
N ARG A 113 1.61 13.90 3.99
CA ARG A 113 0.78 12.98 3.22
C ARG A 113 1.06 13.16 1.72
N ALA A 114 1.43 12.06 1.07
CA ALA A 114 1.56 11.97 -0.37
C ALA A 114 0.21 11.60 -0.99
N ASP A 115 -0.46 10.59 -0.45
CA ASP A 115 -1.70 10.09 -1.03
C ASP A 115 -2.50 9.35 0.05
N SER A 116 -3.80 9.15 -0.18
CA SER A 116 -4.62 8.33 0.71
C SER A 116 -5.75 7.66 -0.04
N CYS A 117 -6.04 6.41 0.31
CA CYS A 117 -7.15 5.66 -0.23
C CYS A 117 -8.00 5.08 0.90
N SER A 118 -9.28 5.41 0.90
CA SER A 118 -10.27 4.90 1.86
C SER A 118 -11.26 3.97 1.17
N TRP A 119 -11.71 2.95 1.89
CA TRP A 119 -12.77 2.06 1.42
C TRP A 119 -13.74 1.72 2.55
N THR A 120 -14.90 1.23 2.15
CA THR A 120 -15.94 0.69 3.03
C THR A 120 -16.05 -0.82 2.80
N SER A 121 -16.89 -1.50 3.57
CA SER A 121 -17.17 -2.95 3.56
C SER A 121 -17.75 -3.55 2.26
N LYS A 122 -17.63 -2.88 1.10
CA LYS A 122 -18.17 -3.38 -0.17
C LYS A 122 -17.04 -3.86 -1.08
N GLY A 123 -16.90 -5.18 -1.21
CA GLY A 123 -16.01 -5.86 -2.16
C GLY A 123 -14.68 -6.30 -1.55
N SER A 124 -13.85 -6.95 -2.38
CA SER A 124 -12.55 -7.49 -1.92
C SER A 124 -11.35 -6.57 -2.19
N SER A 125 -11.56 -5.53 -3.01
CA SER A 125 -10.51 -4.58 -3.39
C SER A 125 -11.09 -3.24 -3.79
N LYS A 126 -10.31 -2.17 -3.63
CA LYS A 126 -10.66 -0.81 -4.00
C LYS A 126 -9.59 -0.22 -4.94
N TYR A 127 -10.05 0.34 -6.06
CA TYR A 127 -9.23 1.22 -6.90
C TYR A 127 -9.26 2.64 -6.37
N CYS A 128 -8.09 3.26 -6.47
CA CYS A 128 -7.80 4.65 -6.16
C CYS A 128 -7.01 5.19 -7.37
#